data_AF-A0A5K0YST0-F1
#
_entry.id   AF-A0A5K0YST0-F1
#
_cell.length_a   1.000
_cell.length_b   1.000
_cell.length_c   1.000
_cell.angle_alpha   90.00
_cell.angle_beta   90.00
_cell.angle_gamma   90.00
#
_symmetry.space_group_name_H-M   'P 1'
#
loop_
_entity.id
_entity.type
_entity.pdbx_description
1 polymer ?
#
loop_
_entity_poly.entity_id
_entity_poly.type
_entity_poly.pdbx_seq_one_letter_code
_entity_poly.pdbx_strand_id
1 'polypeptide(L)' 'MLMSVKVERLVISAIPELIDTWTSAFGFKHIDDSSKELYNRINLMVFPGTTLLEKRLNCLQPFEGQA' A
#
# COMPACT_ATOMS: atom_id res chain seq x y z
N MET A 1 -13.33 0.46 -9.77
CA MET A 1 -14.06 -0.65 -9.10
C MET A 1 -13.75 -0.77 -7.60
N LEU A 2 -12.51 -0.67 -7.11
CA LEU A 2 -12.22 -0.79 -5.67
C LEU A 2 -12.73 0.38 -4.80
N MET A 3 -12.70 1.60 -5.32
CA MET A 3 -13.22 2.78 -4.60
C MET A 3 -14.74 2.71 -4.39
N SER A 4 -15.47 2.05 -5.29
CA SER A 4 -16.94 1.89 -5.18
C SER A 4 -17.36 0.97 -4.04
N VAL A 5 -16.45 0.10 -3.58
CA VAL A 5 -16.66 -0.78 -2.43
C VAL A 5 -16.02 -0.23 -1.15
N LYS A 6 -15.71 1.09 -1.12
CA LYS A 6 -15.12 1.81 0.01
C LYS A 6 -13.78 1.22 0.49
N VAL A 7 -13.00 0.66 -0.43
CA VAL A 7 -11.62 0.25 -0.12
C VAL A 7 -10.75 1.50 -0.07
N GLU A 8 -10.25 1.82 1.12
CA GLU A 8 -9.41 3.01 1.37
C GLU A 8 -7.91 2.70 1.29
N ARG A 9 -7.52 1.45 1.58
CA ARG A 9 -6.13 1.00 1.60
C ARG A 9 -5.97 -0.35 0.93
N LEU A 10 -4.91 -0.47 0.14
CA LEU A 10 -4.41 -1.72 -0.43
C LEU A 10 -3.13 -2.09 0.27
N VAL A 11 -3.01 -3.37 0.62
CA VAL A 11 -1.82 -3.95 1.22
C VAL A 11 -1.43 -5.17 0.40
N ILE A 12 -0.15 -5.27 0.06
CA ILE A 12 0.41 -6.37 -0.72
C ILE A 12 1.72 -6.85 -0.09
N SER A 13 2.05 -8.12 -0.29
CA SER A 13 3.37 -8.67 -0.01
C SER A 13 4.20 -8.68 -1.30
N ALA A 14 5.36 -8.04 -1.29
CA ALA A 14 6.27 -7.96 -2.43
C ALA A 14 7.60 -8.64 -2.11
N ILE A 15 8.12 -9.41 -3.06
CA ILE A 15 9.50 -9.90 -3.03
C ILE A 15 10.48 -8.73 -3.23
N PRO A 16 11.70 -8.79 -2.67
CA PRO A 16 12.68 -7.70 -2.71
C PRO A 16 12.97 -7.17 -4.11
N GLU A 17 13.04 -8.06 -5.10
CA GLU A 17 13.28 -7.69 -6.51
C GLU A 17 12.19 -6.81 -7.12
N LEU A 18 10.96 -6.86 -6.59
CA LEU A 18 9.83 -6.09 -7.08
C LEU A 18 9.50 -4.87 -6.22
N ILE A 19 10.15 -4.70 -5.06
CA ILE A 19 9.86 -3.57 -4.17
C ILE A 19 9.98 -2.25 -4.91
N ASP A 20 11.07 -2.05 -5.64
CA ASP A 20 11.30 -0.82 -6.42
C ASP A 20 10.20 -0.58 -7.46
N THR A 21 9.77 -1.63 -8.17
CA THR A 21 8.67 -1.51 -9.14
C THR A 21 7.37 -1.09 -8.46
N TRP A 22 7.04 -1.69 -7.31
CA TRP A 22 5.83 -1.34 -6.57
C TRP A 22 5.88 0.07 -5.98
N THR A 23 7.02 0.51 -5.48
CA THR A 23 7.17 1.85 -4.89
C THR A 23 7.29 2.94 -5.95
N SER A 24 8.03 2.70 -7.02
CA SER A 24 8.30 3.66 -8.10
C SER A 24 7.18 3.70 -9.14
N ALA A 25 6.83 2.56 -9.75
CA ALA A 25 5.86 2.52 -10.84
C ALA A 25 4.41 2.58 -10.34
N PHE A 26 4.13 1.98 -9.18
CA PHE A 26 2.76 1.89 -8.64
C PHE A 26 2.50 2.81 -7.44
N GLY A 27 3.51 3.50 -6.91
CA GLY A 27 3.36 4.47 -5.81
C GLY A 27 2.96 3.83 -4.48
N PHE A 28 3.30 2.56 -4.27
CA PHE A 28 3.20 1.93 -2.95
C PHE A 28 4.28 2.47 -2.02
N LYS A 29 4.08 2.31 -0.73
CA LYS A 29 5.05 2.69 0.30
C LYS A 29 5.24 1.53 1.27
N HIS A 30 6.40 1.50 1.92
CA HIS A 30 6.60 0.60 3.04
C HIS A 30 5.57 0.89 4.14
N ILE A 31 5.08 -0.16 4.77
CA ILE A 31 4.22 -0.02 5.95
C ILE A 31 5.05 0.63 7.07
N ASP A 32 4.57 1.77 7.55
CA ASP A 32 5.17 2.46 8.70
C ASP A 32 5.01 1.61 9.97
N ASP A 33 6.00 1.67 10.87
CA ASP A 33 6.00 0.87 12.10
C ASP A 33 4.78 1.16 12.98
N SER A 34 4.26 2.39 12.97
CA SER A 34 3.01 2.76 13.67
C SER A 34 1.76 2.11 13.05
N SER A 35 1.83 1.75 11.76
CA SER A 35 0.74 1.07 11.06
C SER A 35 0.88 -0.46 11.11
N LYS A 36 2.06 -1.02 11.41
CA LYS A 36 2.24 -2.47 11.60
C LYS A 36 1.29 -3.04 12.65
N GLU A 37 1.02 -2.31 13.73
CA GLU A 37 0.08 -2.75 14.77
C GLU A 37 -1.36 -2.86 14.25
N LEU A 38 -1.75 -1.95 13.34
CA LEU A 38 -3.06 -1.99 12.69
C LEU A 38 -3.18 -3.20 11.77
N TYR A 39 -2.11 -3.55 11.05
CA TYR A 39 -2.10 -4.73 10.19
C TYR A 39 -1.92 -6.04 10.95
N ASN A 40 -1.32 -6.04 12.14
CA ASN A 40 -1.23 -7.22 13.01
C ASN A 40 -2.62 -7.66 13.53
N ARG A 41 -3.59 -6.74 13.57
CA ARG A 41 -5.00 -7.04 13.88
C ARG A 41 -5.76 -7.65 12.70
N ILE A 42 -5.23 -7.54 11.49
CA ILE A 42 -5.82 -8.08 10.27
C ILE A 42 -5.05 -9.34 9.92
N ASN A 43 -5.72 -10.46 9.66
CA ASN A 43 -5.03 -11.71 9.28
C ASN A 43 -4.47 -11.60 7.84
N LEU A 44 -3.36 -10.88 7.71
CA LEU A 44 -2.67 -10.64 6.45
C LEU A 44 -1.68 -11.78 6.20
N MET A 45 -1.75 -12.38 5.01
CA MET A 45 -0.81 -13.42 4.61
C MET A 45 0.59 -12.83 4.46
N VAL A 46 1.45 -13.13 5.44
CA VAL A 46 2.88 -12.80 5.44
C VAL A 46 3.68 -14.00 4.96
N PHE A 47 4.42 -13.81 3.87
CA PHE A 47 5.34 -14.81 3.34
C PHE A 47 6.77 -14.47 3.80
N PRO A 48 7.56 -15.46 4.26
CA PRO A 48 8.95 -15.23 4.63
C PRO A 48 9.75 -14.70 3.43
N GLY A 49 10.59 -13.70 3.66
CA GLY A 49 11.37 -13.04 2.59
C GLY A 49 10.58 -12.03 1.74
N THR A 50 9.33 -11.73 2.09
CA THR A 50 8.55 -10.66 1.45
C THR A 50 8.41 -9.46 2.37
N THR A 51 8.32 -8.26 1.77
CA THR A 51 8.04 -7.02 2.48
C THR A 51 6.61 -6.59 2.20
N LEU A 52 5.91 -6.17 3.24
CA LEU A 52 4.58 -5.59 3.08
C LEU A 52 4.66 -4.15 2.60
N LEU A 53 3.88 -3.85 1.57
CA LEU A 53 3.72 -2.52 1.00
C LEU A 53 2.26 -2.11 1.10
N GLU A 54 2.02 -0.83 1.39
CA GLU A 54 0.68 -0.25 1.40
C GLU A 54 0.54 0.88 0.38
N LYS A 55 -0.69 1.05 -0.12
CA LYS A 55 -1.08 2.20 -0.92
C LYS A 55 -2.47 2.65 -0.52
N ARG A 56 -2.63 3.96 -0.27
CA ARG A 56 -3.96 4.53 -0.06
C ARG A 56 -4.66 4.74 -1.40
N LEU A 57 -5.90 4.26 -1.48
CA LEU A 57 -6.79 4.54 -2.60
C LEU A 57 -7.56 5.83 -2.29
N ASN A 58 -6.85 6.95 -2.35
CA ASN A 58 -7.49 8.26 -2.26
C ASN A 58 -8.28 8.49 -3.56
N CYS A 59 -9.59 8.29 -3.53
CA CYS A 59 -10.46 8.63 -4.66
C CYS A 59 -10.49 10.14 -4.95
N LEU A 60 -10.00 10.98 -4.04
CA LEU A 60 -9.97 12.43 -4.17
C LEU A 60 -8.57 12.94 -3.80
N GLN A 61 -7.73 13.11 -4.80
CA GLN A 61 -6.86 14.29 -4.82
C GLN A 61 -7.24 15.05 -6.08
N PRO A 62 -7.81 16.27 -6.00
CA PRO A 62 -7.59 17.20 -7.09
C PRO A 62 -6.07 17.31 -7.25
N PHE A 63 -5.60 17.05 -8.46
CA PHE A 63 -4.25 17.39 -8.85
C PHE A 63 -4.20 18.93 -8.81
N GLU A 64 -3.84 19.48 -7.65
CA GLU A 64 -3.51 20.89 -7.51
C GLU A 64 -2.18 21.07 -8.27
N GLY A 65 -2.29 21.22 -9.59
CA GLY A 65 -1.22 21.72 -10.43
C GLY A 65 -0.87 23.10 -9.92
N GLN A 66 0.31 23.22 -9.33
CA GLN A 66 0.88 24.48 -8.91
C GLN A 66 1.21 25.28 -10.18
N ALA A 67 0.57 26.44 -10.31
CA ALA A 67 0.78 27.43 -11.37
C ALA A 67 2.16 28.09 -11.28
#